data_AF-A0A0F9IYN4-F1
#
_entry.id   AF-A0A0F9IYN4-F1
#
_cell.length_a   1.000
_cell.length_b   1.000
_cell.length_c   1.000
_cell.angle_alpha   90.00
_cell.angle_beta   90.00
_cell.angle_gamma   90.00
#
_symmetry.space_group_name_H-M   'P 1'
#
loop_
_entity.id
_entity.type
_entity.pdbx_description
1 polymer ?
#
loop_
_entity_poly.entity_id
_entity_poly.type
_entity_poly.pdbx_seq_one_letter_code
_entity_poly.pdbx_strand_id
1 'polypeptide(L)'
;FLYDIACIIAGTMTIPFTYYMEKLLAPLPNRSKFRDVHYSRLRFRLSSFAFLFSIIGNFGYIGVGIFSADRNYDFLNVLGLGPHDIMSYLAFGGFTFGAFFMGWLIVLYDTKIPKILGIYGIFGPLIITILNLIDGTPLLEWMLLFSILIWIIPLSLTVLMKPELNPSFNARN
;
A
#
# COMPACT_ATOMS: atom_id res chain seq x y z
N PHE A 1 -17.17 -8.99 13.41
CA PHE A 1 -18.10 -9.07 12.25
C PHE A 1 -18.09 -7.83 11.36
N LEU A 2 -18.47 -6.63 11.83
CA LEU A 2 -18.45 -5.42 10.97
C LEU A 2 -17.03 -5.05 10.52
N TYR A 3 -16.07 -5.09 11.45
CA TYR A 3 -14.64 -4.89 11.16
C TYR A 3 -14.13 -5.91 10.13
N ASP A 4 -14.42 -7.19 10.33
CA ASP A 4 -14.04 -8.27 9.42
C ASP A 4 -14.48 -8.01 7.97
N ILE A 5 -15.76 -7.64 7.78
CA ILE A 5 -16.31 -7.31 6.47
C ILE A 5 -15.62 -6.06 5.90
N ALA A 6 -15.37 -5.05 6.74
CA ALA A 6 -14.67 -3.84 6.31
C ALA A 6 -13.25 -4.16 5.81
N CYS A 7 -12.50 -5.05 6.49
CA CYS A 7 -11.18 -5.48 6.06
C CYS A 7 -11.22 -6.20 4.71
N ILE A 8 -12.18 -7.11 4.51
CA ILE A 8 -12.35 -7.83 3.24
C ILE A 8 -12.69 -6.87 2.10
N ILE A 9 -13.67 -5.98 2.30
CA ILE A 9 -14.09 -5.02 1.27
C ILE A 9 -12.95 -4.05 0.96
N ALA A 10 -12.36 -3.45 1.98
CA ALA A 10 -11.29 -2.48 1.80
C ALA A 10 -10.07 -3.12 1.11
N GLY A 11 -9.60 -4.29 1.57
CA GLY A 11 -8.50 -5.01 0.94
C GLY A 11 -8.80 -5.41 -0.51
N THR A 12 -10.04 -5.78 -0.83
CA THR A 12 -10.45 -6.08 -2.21
C THR A 12 -10.46 -4.83 -3.08
N MET A 13 -10.95 -3.69 -2.57
CA MET A 13 -10.99 -2.42 -3.30
C MET A 13 -9.63 -1.78 -3.49
N THR A 14 -8.66 -2.03 -2.60
CA THR A 14 -7.30 -1.50 -2.73
C THR A 14 -6.46 -2.25 -3.75
N ILE A 15 -6.83 -3.48 -4.16
CA ILE A 15 -6.16 -4.21 -5.26
C ILE A 15 -6.23 -3.45 -6.59
N PRO A 16 -7.41 -3.11 -7.16
CA PRO A 16 -7.47 -2.37 -8.42
C PRO A 16 -6.82 -0.99 -8.31
N PHE A 17 -6.89 -0.36 -7.13
CA PHE A 17 -6.17 0.89 -6.86
C PHE A 17 -4.65 0.71 -6.94
N THR A 18 -4.11 -0.38 -6.37
CA THR A 18 -2.69 -0.72 -6.42
C THR A 18 -2.20 -0.89 -7.86
N TYR A 19 -2.95 -1.64 -8.69
CA TYR A 19 -2.66 -1.78 -10.12
C TYR A 19 -2.70 -0.46 -10.88
N TYR A 20 -3.69 0.38 -10.57
CA TYR A 20 -3.81 1.70 -11.17
C TYR A 20 -2.59 2.57 -10.86
N MET A 21 -2.15 2.58 -9.60
CA MET A 21 -1.00 3.35 -9.15
C MET A 21 0.30 2.91 -9.82
N GLU A 22 0.55 1.60 -9.95
CA GLU A 22 1.71 1.08 -10.68
C GLU A 22 1.73 1.59 -12.13
N LYS A 23 0.59 1.47 -12.83
CA LYS A 23 0.46 1.92 -14.24
C LYS A 23 0.63 3.43 -14.38
N LEU A 24 0.12 4.20 -13.43
CA LEU A 24 0.21 5.65 -13.42
C LEU A 24 1.66 6.14 -13.20
N LEU A 25 2.35 5.51 -12.25
CA LEU A 25 3.63 6.01 -11.75
C LEU A 25 4.86 5.40 -12.43
N ALA A 26 4.73 4.21 -13.01
CA ALA A 26 5.76 3.60 -13.84
C ALA A 26 5.14 2.93 -15.09
N PRO A 27 4.60 3.72 -16.03
CA PRO A 27 4.08 3.16 -17.27
C PRO A 27 5.19 2.41 -18.01
N LEU A 28 4.89 1.17 -18.43
CA LEU A 28 5.81 0.39 -19.23
C LEU A 28 6.20 1.19 -20.49
N PRO A 29 7.49 1.30 -20.82
CA PRO A 29 7.92 2.01 -22.00
C PRO A 29 7.32 1.35 -23.25
N ASN A 30 6.43 2.07 -23.93
CA ASN A 30 5.85 1.59 -25.18
C ASN A 30 6.93 1.63 -26.26
N ARG A 31 7.41 0.45 -26.68
CA ARG A 31 8.52 0.24 -27.63
C ARG A 31 8.38 1.03 -28.93
N SER A 32 7.17 1.45 -29.31
CA SER A 32 6.90 2.15 -30.57
C SER A 32 6.96 3.68 -30.50
N LYS A 33 6.95 4.31 -29.32
CA LYS A 33 6.80 5.78 -29.19
C LYS A 33 7.99 6.53 -28.57
N PHE A 34 8.98 5.86 -28.00
CA PHE A 34 10.04 6.55 -27.25
C PHE A 34 11.42 5.98 -27.57
N ARG A 35 12.10 6.60 -28.53
CA ARG A 35 13.54 6.39 -28.75
C ARG A 35 14.41 7.09 -27.69
N ASP A 36 13.87 8.07 -26.95
CA ASP A 36 14.69 8.97 -26.11
C ASP A 36 14.28 9.09 -24.62
N VAL A 37 13.25 8.38 -24.14
CA VAL A 37 12.88 8.45 -22.71
C VAL A 37 13.63 7.36 -21.92
N HIS A 38 14.72 7.77 -21.28
CA HIS A 38 15.48 6.90 -20.39
C HIS A 38 14.73 6.74 -19.06
N TYR A 39 13.95 5.67 -18.92
CA TYR A 39 13.34 5.32 -17.63
C TYR A 39 14.44 4.84 -16.69
N SER A 40 14.61 5.56 -15.57
CA SER A 40 15.54 5.17 -14.51
C SER A 40 15.21 3.76 -14.00
N ARG A 41 16.21 2.86 -13.98
CA ARG A 41 16.06 1.50 -13.41
C ARG A 41 15.55 1.53 -11.97
N LEU A 42 15.91 2.57 -11.22
CA LEU A 42 15.45 2.76 -9.84
C LEU A 42 13.94 3.04 -9.79
N ARG A 43 13.40 3.85 -10.71
CA ARG A 43 11.95 4.13 -10.80
C ARG A 43 11.16 2.84 -10.96
N PHE A 44 11.60 1.98 -11.89
CA PHE A 44 10.97 0.69 -12.13
C PHE A 44 11.02 -0.19 -10.88
N ARG A 45 12.19 -0.33 -10.25
CA ARG A 45 12.35 -1.14 -9.03
C ARG A 45 11.49 -0.64 -7.88
N LEU A 46 11.47 0.67 -7.63
CA LEU A 46 10.64 1.27 -6.59
C LEU A 46 9.14 1.01 -6.86
N SER A 47 8.71 1.17 -8.11
CA SER A 47 7.32 0.88 -8.49
C SER A 47 6.97 -0.59 -8.30
N SER A 48 7.83 -1.51 -8.75
CA SER A 48 7.60 -2.95 -8.61
C SER A 48 7.58 -3.38 -7.14
N PHE A 49 8.45 -2.84 -6.29
CA PHE A 49 8.40 -3.13 -4.86
C PHE A 49 7.15 -2.53 -4.22
N ALA A 50 6.80 -1.28 -4.54
CA ALA A 50 5.57 -0.67 -4.03
C ALA A 50 4.34 -1.50 -4.40
N PHE A 51 4.26 -1.97 -5.65
CA PHE A 51 3.21 -2.86 -6.12
C PHE A 51 3.20 -4.19 -5.34
N LEU A 52 4.34 -4.88 -5.29
CA LEU A 52 4.47 -6.18 -4.61
C LEU A 52 4.02 -6.11 -3.15
N PHE A 53 4.57 -5.16 -2.38
CA PHE A 53 4.25 -5.04 -0.96
C PHE A 53 2.81 -4.59 -0.72
N SER A 54 2.27 -3.71 -1.58
CA SER A 54 0.85 -3.33 -1.49
C SER A 54 -0.08 -4.52 -1.78
N ILE A 55 0.26 -5.39 -2.74
CA ILE A 55 -0.49 -6.63 -2.98
C ILE A 55 -0.43 -7.58 -1.78
N ILE A 56 0.76 -7.77 -1.19
CA ILE A 56 0.91 -8.55 0.05
C ILE A 56 0.03 -7.96 1.16
N GLY A 57 0.05 -6.62 1.33
CA GLY A 57 -0.77 -5.91 2.29
C GLY A 57 -2.27 -6.11 2.08
N ASN A 58 -2.74 -6.03 0.83
CA ASN A 58 -4.14 -6.26 0.48
C ASN A 58 -4.59 -7.68 0.82
N PHE A 59 -3.79 -8.70 0.46
CA PHE A 59 -4.10 -10.09 0.80
C PHE A 59 -4.06 -10.36 2.29
N GLY A 60 -3.07 -9.81 3.00
CA GLY A 60 -3.01 -9.85 4.46
C GLY A 60 -4.26 -9.24 5.07
N TYR A 61 -4.72 -8.09 4.58
CA TYR A 61 -5.89 -7.40 5.13
C TYR A 61 -7.21 -8.13 4.88
N ILE A 62 -7.37 -8.74 3.70
CA ILE A 62 -8.47 -9.67 3.44
C ILE A 62 -8.39 -10.86 4.41
N GLY A 63 -7.19 -11.41 4.61
CA GLY A 63 -6.91 -12.50 5.53
C GLY A 63 -7.29 -12.17 6.98
N VAL A 64 -6.98 -10.96 7.46
CA VAL A 64 -7.38 -10.46 8.79
C VAL A 64 -8.90 -10.49 8.98
N GLY A 65 -9.68 -10.17 7.93
CA GLY A 65 -11.14 -10.25 8.01
C GLY A 65 -11.66 -11.69 8.00
N ILE A 66 -11.06 -12.58 7.20
CA ILE A 66 -11.42 -14.01 7.17
C ILE A 66 -11.10 -14.68 8.51
N PHE A 67 -9.84 -14.61 8.90
CA PHE A 67 -9.29 -15.09 10.16
C PHE A 67 -9.35 -13.97 11.20
N SER A 68 -10.55 -13.52 11.55
CA SER A 68 -10.74 -12.50 12.60
C SER A 68 -10.10 -12.95 13.92
N ALA A 69 -9.78 -12.00 14.80
CA ALA A 69 -9.18 -12.29 16.11
C ALA A 69 -10.01 -13.30 16.93
N ASP A 70 -11.34 -13.25 16.80
CA ASP A 70 -12.27 -14.20 17.44
C ASP A 70 -12.27 -15.60 16.80
N ARG A 71 -11.64 -15.74 15.62
CA ARG A 71 -11.54 -16.97 14.82
C ARG A 71 -10.07 -17.33 14.57
N ASN A 72 -9.20 -17.08 15.55
CA ASN A 72 -7.82 -17.54 15.49
C ASN A 72 -7.78 -19.05 15.74
N TYR A 73 -7.74 -19.83 14.65
CA TYR A 73 -7.79 -21.28 14.74
C TYR A 73 -6.44 -21.84 15.19
N ASP A 74 -6.33 -22.21 16.46
CA ASP A 74 -5.08 -22.73 17.06
C ASP A 74 -4.47 -23.93 16.32
N PHE A 75 -5.29 -24.73 15.63
CA PHE A 75 -4.81 -25.88 14.85
C PHE A 75 -4.06 -25.48 13.56
N LEU A 76 -4.20 -24.23 13.11
CA LEU A 76 -3.50 -23.66 11.95
C LEU A 76 -2.27 -22.83 12.35
N ASN A 77 -1.84 -22.91 13.62
CA ASN A 77 -0.70 -22.16 14.11
C ASN A 77 0.58 -22.55 13.35
N VAL A 78 1.29 -21.55 12.83
CA VAL A 78 2.59 -21.72 12.17
C VAL A 78 3.61 -20.88 12.93
N LEU A 79 4.71 -21.51 13.35
CA LEU A 79 5.78 -20.84 14.12
C LEU A 79 5.29 -20.19 15.43
N GLY A 80 4.23 -20.72 16.03
CA GLY A 80 3.64 -20.19 17.26
C GLY A 80 2.76 -18.94 17.07
N LEU A 81 2.49 -18.56 15.81
CA LEU A 81 1.56 -17.48 15.45
C LEU A 81 0.29 -18.09 14.85
N GLY A 82 -0.86 -17.54 15.23
CA GLY A 82 -2.12 -17.91 14.63
C GLY A 82 -2.31 -17.31 13.24
N PRO A 83 -3.25 -17.86 12.45
CA PRO A 83 -3.54 -17.34 11.12
C PRO A 83 -3.92 -15.85 11.13
N HIS A 84 -4.60 -15.37 12.18
CA HIS A 84 -4.90 -13.94 12.32
C HIS A 84 -3.62 -13.10 12.39
N ASP A 85 -2.69 -13.49 13.27
CA ASP A 85 -1.47 -12.76 13.55
C ASP A 85 -0.57 -12.70 12.32
N ILE A 86 -0.43 -13.83 11.62
CA ILE A 86 0.33 -13.90 10.37
C ILE A 86 -0.26 -12.95 9.33
N MET A 87 -1.58 -12.96 9.16
CA MET A 87 -2.26 -12.08 8.21
C MET A 87 -2.15 -10.61 8.61
N SER A 88 -2.18 -10.31 9.91
CA SER A 88 -1.97 -8.96 10.45
C SER A 88 -0.55 -8.46 10.14
N TYR A 89 0.48 -9.27 10.36
CA TYR A 89 1.85 -8.94 9.98
C TYR A 89 2.00 -8.71 8.48
N LEU A 90 1.36 -9.54 7.64
CA LEU A 90 1.36 -9.35 6.20
C LEU A 90 0.63 -8.07 5.79
N ALA A 91 -0.50 -7.74 6.44
CA ALA A 91 -1.28 -6.53 6.19
C ALA A 91 -0.46 -5.28 6.54
N PHE A 92 -0.02 -5.17 7.79
CA PHE A 92 0.71 -4.01 8.28
C PHE A 92 2.10 -3.87 7.64
N GLY A 93 2.85 -4.96 7.53
CA GLY A 93 4.14 -4.96 6.86
C GLY A 93 4.01 -4.64 5.37
N GLY A 94 3.06 -5.28 4.68
CA GLY A 94 2.79 -5.05 3.27
C GLY A 94 2.40 -3.59 2.98
N PHE A 95 1.45 -3.03 3.73
CA PHE A 95 1.08 -1.63 3.54
C PHE A 95 2.16 -0.64 3.95
N THR A 96 2.91 -0.90 5.03
CA THR A 96 4.03 -0.04 5.45
C THR A 96 5.13 0.00 4.38
N PHE A 97 5.58 -1.15 3.88
CA PHE A 97 6.58 -1.19 2.83
C PHE A 97 6.03 -0.69 1.48
N GLY A 98 4.76 -0.96 1.18
CA GLY A 98 4.07 -0.38 0.03
C GLY A 98 4.10 1.16 0.06
N ALA A 99 3.76 1.75 1.21
CA ALA A 99 3.84 3.18 1.45
C ALA A 99 5.26 3.72 1.36
N PHE A 100 6.23 3.00 1.92
CA PHE A 100 7.64 3.38 1.89
C PHE A 100 8.19 3.49 0.46
N PHE A 101 8.03 2.44 -0.35
CA PHE A 101 8.54 2.42 -1.73
C PHE A 101 7.77 3.39 -2.63
N MET A 102 6.44 3.48 -2.48
CA MET A 102 5.63 4.44 -3.21
C MET A 102 5.99 5.88 -2.81
N GLY A 103 6.23 6.12 -1.53
CA GLY A 103 6.63 7.42 -1.01
C GLY A 103 7.96 7.88 -1.61
N TRP A 104 8.96 7.02 -1.66
CA TRP A 104 10.22 7.31 -2.37
C TRP A 104 9.99 7.62 -3.85
N LEU A 105 9.12 6.87 -4.52
CA LEU A 105 8.82 7.11 -5.93
C LEU A 105 8.14 8.48 -6.13
N ILE A 106 7.18 8.85 -5.27
CA ILE A 106 6.51 10.15 -5.30
C ILE A 106 7.50 11.28 -5.04
N VAL A 107 8.43 11.12 -4.08
CA VAL A 107 9.40 12.16 -3.70
C VAL A 107 10.46 12.36 -4.78
N LEU A 108 11.06 11.29 -5.29
CA LEU A 108 12.23 11.35 -6.18
C LEU A 108 11.87 11.72 -7.62
N TYR A 109 10.67 11.37 -8.11
CA TYR A 109 10.29 11.57 -9.50
C TYR A 109 9.22 12.64 -9.67
N ASP A 110 9.16 13.24 -10.85
CA ASP A 110 8.10 14.19 -11.17
C ASP A 110 6.76 13.45 -11.31
N THR A 111 5.91 13.61 -10.30
CA THR A 111 4.57 13.03 -10.22
C THR A 111 3.61 14.16 -9.85
N LYS A 112 2.35 14.08 -10.30
CA LYS A 112 1.34 15.10 -9.94
C LYS A 112 0.76 14.91 -8.52
N ILE A 113 1.32 13.96 -7.77
CA ILE A 113 0.97 13.65 -6.39
C ILE A 113 1.77 14.57 -5.47
N PRO A 114 1.15 15.22 -4.47
CA PRO A 114 1.84 16.10 -3.53
C PRO A 114 3.00 15.38 -2.82
N LYS A 115 4.17 16.01 -2.84
CA LYS A 115 5.40 15.46 -2.22
C LYS A 115 5.23 15.17 -0.73
N ILE A 116 4.39 15.95 -0.02
CA ILE A 116 4.08 15.73 1.40
C ILE A 116 3.47 14.35 1.66
N LEU A 117 2.61 13.84 0.76
CA LEU A 117 2.07 12.49 0.87
C LEU A 117 3.15 11.43 0.66
N GLY A 118 4.11 11.71 -0.22
CA GLY A 118 5.27 10.86 -0.42
C GLY A 118 6.15 10.80 0.83
N ILE A 119 6.50 11.95 1.41
CA ILE A 119 7.29 12.05 2.64
C ILE A 119 6.59 11.33 3.80
N TYR A 120 5.28 11.56 3.97
CA TYR A 120 4.52 10.86 5.01
C TYR A 120 4.48 9.35 4.76
N GLY A 121 4.35 8.90 3.52
CA GLY A 121 4.42 7.48 3.18
C GLY A 121 5.76 6.81 3.52
N ILE A 122 6.86 7.56 3.44
CA ILE A 122 8.19 7.07 3.83
C ILE A 122 8.30 6.91 5.35
N PHE A 123 7.90 7.95 6.10
CA PHE A 123 8.22 8.03 7.53
C PHE A 123 7.07 7.63 8.45
N GLY A 124 5.83 8.01 8.15
CA GLY A 124 4.67 7.86 9.04
C GLY A 124 4.44 6.41 9.48
N PRO A 125 4.03 5.51 8.56
CA PRO A 125 3.81 4.10 8.89
C PRO A 125 5.07 3.37 9.39
N LEU A 126 6.24 3.74 8.87
CA LEU A 126 7.51 3.10 9.24
C LEU A 126 7.90 3.39 10.69
N ILE A 127 7.78 4.64 11.14
CA ILE A 127 8.07 5.03 12.54
C ILE A 127 7.15 4.26 13.48
N ILE A 128 5.84 4.22 13.19
CA ILE A 128 4.89 3.52 14.07
C ILE A 128 5.13 2.01 14.05
N THR A 129 5.47 1.42 12.90
CA THR A 129 5.88 0.02 12.82
C THR A 129 7.08 -0.27 13.72
N ILE A 130 8.12 0.58 13.69
CA ILE A 130 9.31 0.41 14.55
C ILE A 130 8.91 0.48 16.03
N LEU A 131 8.09 1.45 16.42
CA LEU A 131 7.61 1.56 17.80
C LEU A 131 6.79 0.33 18.22
N ASN A 132 5.90 -0.15 17.33
CA ASN A 132 5.09 -1.34 17.57
C ASN A 132 5.93 -2.61 17.73
N LEU A 133 7.05 -2.73 17.00
CA LEU A 133 7.98 -3.86 17.15
C LEU A 133 8.77 -3.83 18.46
N ILE A 134 8.92 -2.66 19.10
CA ILE A 134 9.64 -2.52 20.38
C ILE A 134 8.73 -2.87 21.56
N ASP A 135 7.49 -2.37 21.56
CA ASP A 135 6.61 -2.41 22.75
C ASP A 135 5.34 -3.28 22.54
N GLY A 136 4.86 -3.43 21.30
CA GLY A 136 3.80 -4.39 20.95
C GLY A 136 2.46 -4.19 21.65
N THR A 137 2.17 -2.98 22.13
CA THR A 137 0.92 -2.71 22.85
C THR A 137 -0.26 -2.58 21.87
N PRO A 138 -1.49 -2.96 22.30
CA PRO A 138 -2.68 -2.83 21.45
C PRO A 138 -2.87 -1.40 20.91
N LEU A 139 -2.52 -0.38 21.71
CA LEU A 139 -2.58 1.02 21.28
C LEU A 139 -1.66 1.29 20.07
N LEU A 140 -0.44 0.74 20.06
CA LEU A 140 0.50 0.93 18.96
C LEU A 140 0.05 0.23 17.67
N GLU A 141 -0.61 -0.92 17.78
CA GLU A 141 -1.23 -1.59 16.64
C GLU A 141 -2.34 -0.73 16.01
N TRP A 142 -3.21 -0.14 16.84
CA TRP A 142 -4.22 0.83 16.36
C TRP A 142 -3.57 2.07 15.74
N MET A 143 -2.52 2.61 16.36
CA MET A 143 -1.77 3.74 15.80
C MET A 143 -1.15 3.39 14.45
N LEU A 144 -0.67 2.15 14.27
CA LEU A 144 -0.13 1.68 13.00
C LEU A 144 -1.22 1.67 11.92
N LEU A 145 -2.39 1.09 12.22
CA LEU A 145 -3.55 1.14 11.33
C LEU A 145 -3.89 2.58 10.93
N PHE A 146 -4.04 3.48 11.90
CA PHE A 146 -4.38 4.88 11.61
C PHE A 146 -3.29 5.59 10.81
N SER A 147 -2.01 5.31 11.07
CA SER A 147 -0.91 5.89 10.28
C SER A 147 -0.95 5.47 8.81
N ILE A 148 -1.33 4.22 8.52
CA ILE A 148 -1.53 3.73 7.16
C ILE A 148 -2.75 4.39 6.53
N LEU A 149 -3.85 4.53 7.28
CA LEU A 149 -5.08 5.19 6.78
C LEU A 149 -4.87 6.67 6.45
N ILE A 150 -4.14 7.40 7.30
CA ILE A 150 -3.75 8.81 7.07
C ILE A 150 -2.91 8.95 5.80
N TRP A 151 -2.20 7.92 5.37
CA TRP A 151 -1.48 7.93 4.10
C TRP A 151 -2.38 7.53 2.92
N ILE A 152 -3.02 6.35 2.97
CA ILE A 152 -3.69 5.76 1.82
C ILE A 152 -4.98 6.49 1.43
N ILE A 153 -5.73 7.04 2.40
CA ILE A 153 -6.98 7.75 2.11
C ILE A 153 -6.69 9.05 1.34
N PRO A 154 -5.85 9.99 1.84
CA PRO A 154 -5.51 11.19 1.07
C PRO A 154 -4.83 10.90 -0.27
N LEU A 155 -4.00 9.86 -0.34
CA LEU A 155 -3.41 9.42 -1.61
C LEU A 155 -4.50 8.99 -2.60
N SER A 156 -5.44 8.15 -2.17
CA SER A 156 -6.55 7.68 -3.00
C SER A 156 -7.42 8.82 -3.48
N LEU A 157 -7.79 9.75 -2.59
CA LEU A 157 -8.57 10.94 -2.95
C LEU A 157 -7.82 11.83 -3.95
N THR A 158 -6.53 12.07 -3.74
CA THR A 158 -5.71 12.86 -4.66
C THR A 158 -5.70 12.25 -6.06
N VAL A 159 -5.61 10.93 -6.15
CA VAL A 159 -5.51 10.20 -7.41
C VAL A 159 -6.88 10.16 -8.12
N LEU A 160 -7.97 9.95 -7.39
CA LEU A 160 -9.31 9.83 -7.93
C LEU A 160 -9.95 11.18 -8.29
N MET A 161 -9.63 12.25 -7.55
CA MET A 161 -10.25 13.57 -7.75
C MET A 161 -9.53 14.44 -8.79
N LYS A 162 -8.30 14.09 -9.19
CA LYS A 162 -7.52 14.87 -10.17
C LYS A 162 -7.72 14.32 -11.59
N PRO A 163 -8.46 15.01 -12.48
CA PRO A 163 -8.74 14.54 -13.83
C PRO A 163 -7.47 14.29 -14.65
N GLU A 164 -6.42 15.08 -14.41
CA GLU A 164 -5.15 14.97 -15.11
C GLU A 164 -4.33 13.73 -14.74
N LEU A 165 -4.74 13.01 -13.68
CA LEU A 165 -4.21 11.69 -13.31
C LEU A 165 -5.03 10.54 -13.91
N ASN A 166 -6.19 10.81 -14.54
CA ASN A 166 -7.02 9.80 -15.18
C ASN A 166 -6.46 9.45 -16.58
N PRO A 167 -6.04 8.20 -16.85
CA PRO A 167 -5.50 7.80 -18.14
C PRO A 167 -6.48 7.96 -19.31
N SER A 168 -7.79 7.99 -19.05
CA SER A 168 -8.81 8.22 -20.09
C SER A 168 -8.91 9.69 -20.53
N PHE A 169 -8.56 10.64 -19.65
CA PHE A 169 -8.51 12.07 -19.97
C PHE A 169 -7.30 12.40 -20.85
N ASN A 170 -6.13 11.81 -20.56
CA ASN A 170 -4.90 12.01 -21.33
C ASN A 170 -4.92 11.33 -22.72
N ALA A 171 -5.91 10.50 -23.03
CA ALA A 171 -6.05 9.87 -24.34
C ALA A 171 -6.90 10.70 -25.33
N ARG A 172 -7.56 11.76 -24.86
CA ARG A 172 -8.47 12.62 -25.66
C ARG A 172 -7.92 14.02 -25.96
N ASN A 173 -6.78 14.37 -25.37
CA ASN A 173 -6.03 15.61 -25.62
C ASN A 173 -4.68 15.27 -26.24
#